data_AF-A0A4R2P4D8-F1
#
_entry.id   AF-A0A4R2P4D8-F1
#
_cell.length_a   1.000
_cell.length_b   1.000
_cell.length_c   1.000
_cell.angle_alpha   90.00
_cell.angle_beta   90.00
_cell.angle_gamma   90.00
#
_symmetry.space_group_name_H-M   'P 1'
#
loop_
_entity.id
_entity.type
_entity.pdbx_description
1 polymer ?
#
loop_
_entity_poly.entity_id
_entity_poly.type
_entity_poly.pdbx_seq_one_letter_code
_entity_poly.pdbx_strand_id
1 'polypeptide(L)'
;MSIELWQIVDLALPLLVIVFVQVIFIVLLGVFVAFRILGKDYDAAVMVGGLSGHGLGATPNAMANMDAITKKYGESKKAFLIVPIVGAFLIDSLGIPIIIAFINIFK
;
A
#
# COMPACT_ATOMS: atom_id res chain seq x y z
N MET A 1 -6.20 -22.09 -7.28
CA MET A 1 -5.39 -22.68 -6.20
C MET A 1 -6.10 -22.45 -4.89
N SER A 2 -6.43 -23.51 -4.16
CA SER A 2 -6.90 -23.38 -2.77
C SER A 2 -5.68 -23.39 -1.87
N ILE A 3 -5.54 -22.40 -1.00
CA ILE A 3 -4.50 -22.39 0.05
C ILE A 3 -5.12 -23.04 1.28
N GLU A 4 -4.53 -24.16 1.71
CA GLU A 4 -4.89 -24.77 2.98
C GLU A 4 -4.23 -24.00 4.11
N LEU A 5 -5.00 -23.20 4.85
CA LEU A 5 -4.50 -22.32 5.94
C LEU A 5 -3.67 -23.06 6.99
N TRP A 6 -3.95 -24.35 7.22
CA TRP A 6 -3.19 -25.18 8.15
C TRP A 6 -1.78 -25.53 7.64
N GLN A 7 -1.57 -25.59 6.33
CA GLN A 7 -0.25 -25.87 5.75
C GLN A 7 0.73 -24.69 5.88
N ILE A 8 0.21 -23.50 6.22
CA ILE A 8 0.99 -22.26 6.39
C ILE A 8 1.02 -21.78 7.85
N VAL A 9 0.53 -22.58 8.81
CA VAL A 9 0.59 -22.25 10.24
C VAL A 9 2.03 -22.04 10.71
N ASP A 10 2.96 -22.88 10.23
CA ASP A 10 4.38 -22.74 10.58
C ASP A 10 5.00 -21.44 10.03
N LEU A 11 4.36 -20.82 9.04
CA LEU A 11 4.75 -19.54 8.44
C LEU A 11 4.08 -18.33 9.11
N ALA A 12 3.13 -18.54 10.03
CA ALA A 12 2.37 -17.45 10.65
C ALA A 12 3.26 -16.44 11.39
N LEU A 13 4.21 -16.92 12.18
CA LEU A 13 5.13 -16.04 12.91
C LEU A 13 6.06 -15.25 11.95
N PRO A 14 6.73 -15.88 10.96
CA PRO A 14 7.44 -15.16 9.91
C PRO A 14 6.60 -14.09 9.20
N LEU A 15 5.35 -14.40 8.84
CA LEU A 15 4.45 -13.46 8.18
C LEU A 15 4.12 -12.25 9.06
N LEU A 16 3.88 -12.45 10.36
CA LEU A 16 3.66 -11.36 11.30
C LEU A 16 4.88 -10.43 11.41
N VAL A 17 6.08 -10.99 11.45
CA VAL A 17 7.32 -10.20 11.47
C VAL A 17 7.45 -9.35 10.20
N ILE A 18 7.18 -9.94 9.03
CA ILE A 18 7.21 -9.23 7.75
C ILE A 18 6.23 -8.07 7.75
N VAL A 19 4.97 -8.30 8.14
CA VAL A 19 3.93 -7.26 8.20
C VAL A 19 4.33 -6.15 9.18
N PHE A 20 4.91 -6.50 10.34
CA PHE A 20 5.34 -5.51 11.31
C PHE A 20 6.46 -4.61 10.77
N VAL A 21 7.49 -5.19 10.14
CA VAL A 21 8.56 -4.44 9.48
C VAL A 21 8.01 -3.58 8.34
N GLN A 22 7.07 -4.12 7.56
CA GLN A 22 6.41 -3.42 6.47
C GLN A 22 5.62 -2.20 6.96
N VAL A 23 4.87 -2.32 8.08
CA VAL A 23 4.16 -1.19 8.69
C VAL A 23 5.14 -0.09 9.08
N ILE A 24 6.23 -0.44 9.78
CA ILE A 24 7.25 0.55 10.18
C ILE A 24 7.83 1.24 8.93
N PHE A 25 8.20 0.45 7.92
CA PHE A 25 8.77 0.99 6.68
C PHE A 25 7.82 1.95 5.96
N ILE A 26 6.55 1.58 5.80
CA ILE A 26 5.53 2.40 5.14
C ILE A 26 5.29 3.70 5.91
N VAL A 27 5.23 3.65 7.25
CA VAL A 27 5.06 4.85 8.07
C VAL A 27 6.26 5.79 7.91
N LEU A 28 7.49 5.26 8.01
CA LEU A 28 8.71 6.06 7.85
C LEU A 28 8.79 6.66 6.44
N LEU A 29 8.53 5.86 5.40
CA LEU A 29 8.56 6.29 4.01
C LEU A 29 7.47 7.33 3.73
N GLY A 30 6.26 7.10 4.24
CA GLY A 30 5.13 8.01 4.11
C GLY A 30 5.42 9.39 4.71
N VAL A 31 5.90 9.42 5.95
CA VAL A 31 6.15 10.66 6.70
C VAL A 31 7.40 11.40 6.21
N PHE A 32 8.52 10.68 6.05
CA PHE A 32 9.80 11.33 5.80
C PHE A 32 10.11 11.56 4.33
N VAL A 33 9.53 10.77 3.42
CA VAL A 33 9.85 10.82 1.99
C VAL A 33 8.63 11.27 1.20
N ALA A 34 7.56 10.47 1.18
CA ALA A 34 6.41 10.68 0.30
C ALA A 34 5.72 12.02 0.59
N PHE A 35 5.41 12.32 1.85
CA PHE A 35 4.79 13.61 2.23
C PHE A 35 5.63 14.82 1.79
N ARG A 36 6.96 14.69 1.84
CA ARG A 36 7.87 15.78 1.45
C ARG A 36 7.95 15.98 -0.06
N ILE A 37 8.01 14.89 -0.82
CA ILE A 37 8.11 14.91 -2.28
C ILE A 37 6.79 15.36 -2.92
N LEU A 38 5.65 14.98 -2.33
CA LEU A 38 4.32 15.28 -2.87
C LEU A 38 3.85 16.73 -2.66
N GLY A 39 4.67 17.57 -1.98
CA GLY A 39 4.40 19.00 -1.83
C GLY A 39 4.04 19.45 -0.41
N LYS A 40 3.94 18.53 0.56
CA LYS A 40 3.62 18.81 1.97
C LYS A 40 2.30 19.55 2.21
N ASP A 41 1.34 19.41 1.29
CA ASP A 41 0.02 20.01 1.39
C ASP A 41 -1.02 18.97 1.86
N TYR A 42 -2.28 19.40 1.95
CA TYR A 42 -3.37 18.52 2.34
C TYR A 42 -3.56 17.35 1.36
N ASP A 43 -3.46 17.62 0.06
CA ASP A 43 -3.57 16.57 -0.96
C ASP A 43 -2.47 15.51 -0.78
N ALA A 44 -1.24 15.93 -0.48
CA ALA A 44 -0.15 15.03 -0.15
C ALA A 44 -0.45 14.18 1.10
N ALA A 45 -1.08 14.76 2.14
CA ALA A 45 -1.48 13.99 3.31
C ALA A 45 -2.54 12.93 2.98
N VAL A 46 -3.54 13.27 2.16
CA VAL A 46 -4.54 12.29 1.68
C VAL A 46 -3.87 11.20 0.83
N MET A 47 -2.98 11.56 -0.09
CA MET A 47 -2.23 10.61 -0.92
C MET A 47 -1.35 9.68 -0.09
N VAL A 48 -0.69 10.16 0.98
CA VAL A 48 0.09 9.33 1.90
C VAL A 48 -0.81 8.40 2.72
N GLY A 49 -2.03 8.83 3.05
CA GLY A 49 -3.07 7.96 3.62
C GLY A 49 -3.44 6.82 2.67
N GLY A 50 -3.61 7.14 1.38
CA GLY A 50 -3.83 6.17 0.30
C GLY A 50 -2.66 5.21 0.11
N LEU A 51 -1.42 5.73 0.07
CA LEU A 51 -0.19 4.95 0.01
C LEU A 51 -0.11 3.93 1.15
N SER A 52 -0.43 4.37 2.37
CA SER A 52 -0.41 3.51 3.55
C SER A 52 -1.47 2.40 3.46
N GLY A 53 -2.65 2.72 2.92
CA GLY A 53 -3.73 1.74 2.71
C GLY A 53 -3.40 0.71 1.64
N HIS A 54 -2.93 1.17 0.46
CA HIS A 54 -2.51 0.27 -0.62
C HIS A 54 -1.33 -0.59 -0.19
N GLY A 55 -0.30 0.02 0.42
CA GLY A 55 0.94 -0.66 0.77
C GLY A 55 0.79 -1.80 1.77
N LEU A 56 -0.26 -1.81 2.59
CA LEU A 56 -0.59 -2.90 3.54
C LEU A 56 -1.66 -3.86 3.02
N GLY A 57 -2.24 -3.58 1.86
CA GLY A 57 -3.34 -4.38 1.32
C GLY A 57 -3.43 -4.22 -0.18
N ALA A 58 -4.47 -3.51 -0.62
CA ALA A 58 -4.73 -3.30 -2.04
C ALA A 58 -5.39 -1.94 -2.25
N THR A 59 -5.67 -1.62 -3.51
CA THR A 59 -6.39 -0.41 -3.92
C THR A 59 -7.66 -0.10 -3.13
N PRO A 60 -8.57 -1.04 -2.81
CA PRO A 60 -9.75 -0.73 -1.98
C PRO A 60 -9.39 -0.17 -0.59
N ASN A 61 -8.28 -0.62 0.01
CA ASN A 61 -7.82 -0.10 1.31
C ASN A 61 -7.27 1.32 1.17
N ALA A 62 -6.62 1.63 0.06
CA ALA A 62 -6.19 2.98 -0.28
C ALA A 62 -7.39 3.93 -0.32
N MET A 63 -8.44 3.53 -1.03
CA MET A 63 -9.68 4.30 -1.14
C MET A 63 -10.35 4.49 0.21
N ALA A 64 -10.45 3.43 1.02
CA ALA A 64 -11.04 3.50 2.36
C ALA A 64 -10.27 4.46 3.28
N ASN A 65 -8.93 4.45 3.24
CA ASN A 65 -8.12 5.38 4.03
C ASN A 65 -8.27 6.82 3.58
N MET A 66 -8.21 7.08 2.26
CA MET A 66 -8.41 8.44 1.73
C MET A 66 -9.81 8.96 2.08
N ASP A 67 -10.84 8.13 1.94
CA ASP A 67 -12.22 8.45 2.29
C ASP A 67 -12.38 8.75 3.79
N ALA A 68 -11.72 7.98 4.67
CA ALA A 68 -11.72 8.26 6.11
C ALA A 68 -11.09 9.64 6.44
N ILE A 69 -10.07 10.06 5.69
CA ILE A 69 -9.44 11.38 5.85
C ILE A 69 -10.36 12.47 5.29
N THR A 70 -10.85 12.32 4.06
CA THR A 70 -11.63 13.38 3.40
C THR A 70 -13.00 13.59 4.03
N LYS A 71 -13.61 12.54 4.61
CA LYS A 71 -14.82 12.67 5.44
C LYS A 71 -14.64 13.60 6.64
N LYS A 72 -13.43 13.69 7.19
CA LYS A 72 -13.15 14.51 8.38
C LYS A 72 -12.56 15.88 8.05
N TYR A 73 -11.75 15.99 7.01
CA TYR A 73 -10.94 17.18 6.74
C TYR A 73 -11.24 17.86 5.39
N GLY A 74 -12.18 17.33 4.61
CA GLY A 74 -12.62 17.89 3.34
C GLY A 74 -12.14 17.11 2.12
N GLU A 75 -12.81 17.31 0.98
CA GLU A 75 -12.54 16.55 -0.24
C GLU A 75 -11.18 16.85 -0.87
N SER A 76 -10.53 15.82 -1.42
CA SER A 76 -9.31 15.95 -2.23
C SER A 76 -9.50 15.28 -3.59
N LYS A 77 -9.90 16.07 -4.59
CA LYS A 77 -10.07 15.57 -5.97
C LYS A 77 -8.77 15.05 -6.56
N LYS A 78 -7.65 15.70 -6.21
CA LYS A 78 -6.31 15.36 -6.71
C LYS A 78 -5.89 13.96 -6.23
N ALA A 79 -6.07 13.65 -4.95
CA ALA A 79 -5.72 12.34 -4.41
C ALA A 79 -6.58 11.22 -5.02
N PHE A 80 -7.89 11.44 -5.12
CA PHE A 80 -8.83 10.48 -5.69
C PHE A 80 -8.66 10.26 -7.21
N LEU A 81 -8.03 11.19 -7.93
CA LEU A 81 -7.65 10.99 -9.32
C LEU A 81 -6.32 10.22 -9.44
N ILE A 82 -5.30 10.61 -8.67
CA ILE A 82 -3.94 10.10 -8.84
C ILE A 82 -3.75 8.70 -8.24
N VAL A 83 -4.20 8.48 -7.00
CA VAL A 83 -3.91 7.26 -6.25
C VAL A 83 -4.48 6.01 -6.91
N PRO A 84 -5.72 5.97 -7.45
CA PRO A 84 -6.25 4.77 -8.10
C PRO A 84 -5.49 4.39 -9.36
N ILE A 85 -5.07 5.38 -10.17
CA ILE A 85 -4.32 5.13 -11.41
C ILE A 85 -2.95 4.53 -11.07
N VAL A 86 -2.27 5.08 -10.07
CA VAL A 86 -0.96 4.57 -9.65
C VAL A 86 -1.08 3.23 -8.94
N GLY A 87 -1.98 3.13 -7.95
CA GLY A 87 -2.17 1.95 -7.10
C GLY A 87 -2.78 0.76 -7.84
N ALA A 88 -3.95 0.94 -8.46
CA ALA A 88 -4.69 -0.19 -9.04
C ALA A 88 -4.18 -0.61 -10.41
N PHE A 89 -3.63 0.33 -11.19
CA PHE A 89 -3.24 0.03 -12.56
C PHE A 89 -1.73 -0.13 -12.69
N LEU A 90 -0.95 0.91 -12.38
CA LEU A 90 0.50 0.89 -12.65
C LEU A 90 1.25 -0.08 -11.74
N ILE A 91 1.00 -0.03 -10.43
CA ILE A 91 1.68 -0.90 -9.46
C ILE A 91 1.34 -2.36 -9.70
N ASP A 92 0.05 -2.70 -9.81
CA ASP A 92 -0.39 -4.09 -9.98
C ASP A 92 0.10 -4.69 -11.31
N SER A 93 0.13 -3.91 -12.40
CA SER A 93 0.63 -4.36 -13.70
C SER A 93 2.12 -4.71 -13.70
N LEU A 94 2.92 -4.06 -12.84
CA LEU A 94 4.34 -4.34 -12.68
C LEU A 94 4.61 -5.37 -11.58
N GLY A 95 3.80 -5.37 -10.52
CA GLY A 95 3.98 -6.20 -9.34
C GLY A 95 3.92 -7.69 -9.64
N ILE A 96 2.91 -8.15 -10.38
CA ILE A 96 2.73 -9.56 -10.70
C ILE A 96 3.94 -10.11 -11.50
N PRO A 97 4.38 -9.50 -12.61
CA PRO A 97 5.59 -9.93 -13.31
C PRO A 97 6.84 -9.96 -12.43
N ILE A 98 7.03 -8.94 -11.58
CA ILE A 98 8.20 -8.86 -10.68
C ILE A 98 8.18 -10.01 -9.68
N ILE A 99 7.05 -10.26 -9.02
CA ILE A 99 6.92 -11.35 -8.04
C ILE A 99 7.19 -12.71 -8.72
N ILE A 100 6.60 -12.96 -9.89
CA ILE A 100 6.82 -14.20 -10.64
C ILE A 100 8.30 -14.34 -11.03
N ALA A 101 8.94 -13.27 -11.50
CA ALA A 101 10.34 -13.27 -11.87
C ALA A 101 11.24 -13.60 -10.67
N PHE A 102 11.01 -12.96 -9.50
CA PHE A 102 11.75 -13.26 -8.28
C PHE A 102 11.57 -14.71 -7.85
N ILE A 103 10.35 -15.24 -7.84
CA ILE A 103 10.09 -16.64 -7.51
C ILE A 103 10.86 -17.58 -8.44
N ASN A 104 10.96 -17.26 -9.73
CA ASN A 104 11.66 -18.10 -10.70
C ASN A 104 13.19 -17.98 -10.62
N ILE A 105 13.73 -16.81 -10.29
CA ILE A 105 15.19 -16.58 -10.15
C ILE A 105 15.73 -17.23 -8.88
N PHE A 106 14.96 -17.17 -7.78
CA PHE A 106 15.34 -17.70 -6.47
C PHE A 106 14.73 -19.07 -6.17
N LYS A 107 14.29 -19.78 -7.21
CA LYS A 107 13.73 -21.12 -7.12
C LYS A 107 14.82 -22.19 -6.96
#